data_AF-A0A9P8JMD1-F1
#
_entry.id   AF-A0A9P8JMD1-F1
#
_cell.length_a   1.000
_cell.length_b   1.000
_cell.length_c   1.000
_cell.angle_alpha   90.00
_cell.angle_beta   90.00
_cell.angle_gamma   90.00
#
_symmetry.space_group_name_H-M   'P 1'
#
loop_
_entity.id
_entity.type
_entity.pdbx_description
1 polymer ?
#
loop_
_entity_poly.entity_id
_entity_poly.type
_entity_poly.pdbx_seq_one_letter_code
_entity_poly.pdbx_strand_id
1 'polypeptide(L)'
;MISALSILLLASTAASRDITFPPVAGYQSPMMHLSGDESLDITGAKFAGLTTFANLPYVHCLDQEGFEKYDIAILGAPFDTGVTARPGARFGPNGIRAGSRRIHPDSAWSIYNGKNVLKEWATIVDCGDAPLTVLDNTVALKQLDMAHKIISSRSTNTTDYIVPRLVTLGGDHTTTLSALRSTFKHWGAVSVIHFDSHIDTWDPEVLGGGVSHYAGVNHGTFLHIAHEEGLIKNTSI
;
A
#
# COMPACT_ATOMS: atom_id res chain seq x y z
N MET A 1 47.12 -44.55 -32.76
CA MET A 1 46.65 -43.41 -33.57
C MET A 1 46.05 -42.40 -32.61
N ILE A 2 46.79 -41.34 -32.26
CA ILE A 2 46.36 -40.29 -31.34
C ILE A 2 46.13 -39.05 -32.20
N SER A 3 44.89 -38.56 -32.27
CA SER A 3 44.53 -37.32 -32.95
C SER A 3 44.42 -36.21 -31.90
N ALA A 4 45.34 -35.25 -31.92
CA ALA A 4 45.28 -34.07 -31.06
C ALA A 4 44.42 -32.99 -31.76
N LEU A 5 43.25 -32.72 -31.20
CA LEU A 5 42.35 -31.67 -31.66
C LEU A 5 42.80 -30.34 -31.03
N SER A 6 43.41 -29.45 -31.83
CA SER A 6 43.77 -28.10 -31.39
C SER A 6 42.51 -27.22 -31.31
N ILE A 7 42.12 -26.83 -30.09
CA ILE A 7 41.08 -25.82 -29.87
C ILE A 7 41.75 -24.44 -29.93
N LEU A 8 41.45 -23.67 -30.98
CA LEU A 8 41.86 -22.27 -31.10
C LEU A 8 40.91 -21.41 -30.25
N LEU A 9 41.37 -20.91 -29.10
CA LEU A 9 40.65 -19.86 -28.36
C LEU A 9 40.83 -18.52 -29.08
N LEU A 10 39.76 -18.04 -29.73
CA LEU A 10 39.66 -16.65 -30.19
C LEU A 10 39.38 -15.76 -28.98
N ALA A 11 40.41 -15.07 -28.48
CA ALA A 11 40.25 -14.01 -27.50
C ALA A 11 39.63 -12.77 -28.19
N SER A 12 38.33 -12.57 -28.04
CA SER A 12 37.66 -11.34 -28.44
C SER A 12 38.08 -10.23 -27.48
N THR A 13 38.90 -9.27 -27.93
CA THR A 13 39.18 -8.05 -27.19
C THR A 13 37.91 -7.17 -27.21
N ALA A 14 37.18 -7.17 -26.11
CA ALA A 14 36.07 -6.23 -25.93
C ALA A 14 36.66 -4.82 -25.80
N ALA A 15 36.61 -4.02 -26.87
CA ALA A 15 36.94 -2.61 -26.81
C ALA A 15 35.80 -1.86 -26.11
N SER A 16 35.95 -1.63 -24.80
CA SER A 16 35.08 -0.73 -24.06
C SER A 16 35.34 0.70 -24.53
N ARG A 17 34.28 1.44 -24.88
CA ARG A 17 34.40 2.88 -25.16
C ARG A 17 34.48 3.60 -23.81
N ASP A 18 35.57 4.29 -23.56
CA ASP A 18 35.64 5.23 -22.43
C ASP A 18 34.67 6.38 -22.69
N ILE A 19 33.73 6.57 -21.77
CA ILE A 19 32.79 7.70 -21.77
C ILE A 19 33.38 8.77 -20.86
N THR A 20 33.82 9.88 -21.43
CA THR A 20 34.22 11.06 -20.67
C THR A 20 32.98 11.89 -20.35
N PHE A 21 32.58 11.93 -19.07
CA PHE A 21 31.50 12.80 -18.62
C PHE A 21 32.00 14.25 -18.50
N PRO A 22 31.22 15.26 -18.93
CA PRO A 22 31.59 16.66 -18.73
C PRO A 22 31.59 17.02 -17.24
N PRO A 23 32.38 18.03 -16.81
CA PRO A 23 32.36 18.51 -15.43
C PRO A 23 30.95 18.93 -14.99
N VAL A 24 30.53 18.47 -13.80
CA VAL A 24 29.18 18.69 -13.24
C VAL A 24 28.95 20.16 -12.84
N ALA A 25 30.02 20.94 -12.70
CA ALA A 25 30.02 22.34 -12.24
C ALA A 25 29.11 23.31 -13.02
N GLY A 26 28.56 22.91 -14.17
CA GLY A 26 27.62 23.72 -14.97
C GLY A 26 26.13 23.34 -14.87
N TYR A 27 25.76 22.28 -14.12
CA TYR A 27 24.36 21.81 -14.08
C TYR A 27 23.57 22.41 -12.90
N GLN A 28 23.05 23.62 -13.06
CA GLN A 28 22.07 24.18 -12.12
C GLN A 28 20.64 23.82 -12.54
N SER A 29 20.05 22.81 -11.89
CA SER A 29 18.61 22.62 -11.92
C SER A 29 18.02 23.20 -10.63
N PRO A 30 16.93 24.00 -10.69
CA PRO A 30 16.23 24.44 -9.48
C PRO A 30 15.66 23.29 -8.63
N MET A 31 15.70 22.04 -9.13
CA MET A 31 15.33 20.83 -8.40
C MET A 31 16.52 20.00 -7.89
N MET A 32 17.76 20.39 -8.18
CA MET A 32 18.96 19.64 -7.82
C MET A 32 19.98 20.61 -7.25
N HIS A 33 20.08 20.65 -5.92
CA HIS A 33 21.09 21.45 -5.24
C HIS A 33 22.43 20.71 -5.37
N LEU A 34 23.29 21.16 -6.28
CA LEU A 34 24.71 20.86 -6.15
C LEU A 34 25.20 21.61 -4.90
N SER A 35 25.61 20.86 -3.88
CA SER A 35 26.47 21.42 -2.84
C SER A 35 27.68 22.05 -3.51
N GLY A 36 28.24 23.14 -2.97
CA GLY A 36 29.41 23.83 -3.56
C GLY A 36 30.71 23.00 -3.58
N ASP A 37 30.62 21.71 -3.30
CA ASP A 37 31.64 20.69 -3.45
C ASP A 37 31.21 19.81 -4.64
N GLU A 38 32.14 19.35 -5.48
CA GLU A 38 31.86 18.54 -6.68
C GLU A 38 31.16 17.19 -6.39
N SER A 39 30.73 16.96 -5.15
CA SER A 39 29.95 15.83 -4.69
C SER A 39 28.52 15.87 -5.25
N LEU A 40 28.20 14.86 -6.04
CA LEU A 40 26.85 14.56 -6.51
C LEU A 40 25.96 14.16 -5.31
N ASP A 41 24.78 14.77 -5.18
CA ASP A 41 23.77 14.33 -4.21
C ASP A 41 23.25 12.94 -4.61
N ILE A 42 23.62 11.93 -3.83
CA ILE A 42 23.16 10.54 -3.95
C ILE A 42 22.06 10.19 -2.94
N THR A 43 21.61 11.16 -2.14
CA THR A 43 20.65 10.94 -1.05
C THR A 43 19.20 11.08 -1.52
N GLY A 44 18.96 11.73 -2.66
CA GLY A 44 17.62 11.95 -3.21
C GLY A 44 17.48 11.58 -4.69
N ALA A 45 16.69 10.54 -4.99
CA ALA A 45 16.23 10.27 -6.35
C ALA A 45 14.82 9.67 -6.36
N LYS A 46 13.92 10.25 -7.17
CA LYS A 46 12.49 9.85 -7.25
C LYS A 46 12.24 8.39 -7.67
N PHE A 47 13.24 7.75 -8.25
CA PHE A 47 13.16 6.39 -8.78
C PHE A 47 14.10 5.41 -8.06
N ALA A 48 14.67 5.80 -6.92
CA ALA A 48 15.54 4.97 -6.10
C ALA A 48 14.96 4.78 -4.68
N GLY A 49 15.56 3.87 -3.89
CA GLY A 49 15.18 3.61 -2.51
C GLY A 49 14.02 2.62 -2.33
N LEU A 50 13.55 2.49 -1.09
CA LEU A 50 12.40 1.66 -0.73
C LEU A 50 11.13 2.25 -1.36
N THR A 51 10.36 1.42 -2.06
CA THR A 51 9.12 1.86 -2.72
C THR A 51 7.95 1.83 -1.74
N THR A 52 7.82 2.87 -0.92
CA THR A 52 6.65 3.13 -0.07
C THR A 52 5.62 4.02 -0.78
N PHE A 53 4.41 4.09 -0.26
CA PHE A 53 3.37 4.99 -0.73
C PHE A 53 3.84 6.44 -0.59
N ALA A 54 3.85 7.17 -1.72
CA ALA A 54 4.22 8.58 -1.80
C ALA A 54 5.58 8.93 -1.17
N ASN A 55 6.53 7.99 -1.14
CA ASN A 55 7.83 8.12 -0.48
C ASN A 55 7.72 8.46 1.03
N LEU A 56 6.64 8.04 1.69
CA LEU A 56 6.46 8.16 3.13
C LEU A 56 7.43 7.25 3.90
N PRO A 57 7.79 7.58 5.15
CA PRO A 57 8.64 6.72 5.96
C PRO A 57 7.97 5.36 6.19
N TYR A 58 8.76 4.30 6.05
CA TYR A 58 8.33 2.95 6.41
C TYR A 58 8.42 2.77 7.93
N VAL A 59 7.35 2.24 8.53
CA VAL A 59 7.33 1.86 9.94
C VAL A 59 6.79 0.44 10.04
N HIS A 60 7.45 -0.43 10.81
CA HIS A 60 6.98 -1.79 11.03
C HIS A 60 5.81 -1.80 12.04
N CYS A 61 4.62 -1.37 11.61
CA CYS A 61 3.49 -1.10 12.51
C CYS A 61 2.91 -2.34 13.21
N LEU A 62 3.21 -3.54 12.70
CA LEU A 62 2.80 -4.81 13.28
C LEU A 62 3.74 -5.30 14.39
N ASP A 63 4.91 -4.69 14.55
CA ASP A 63 5.85 -5.03 15.60
C ASP A 63 5.28 -4.70 16.99
N GLN A 64 5.64 -5.49 18.00
CA GLN A 64 5.22 -5.24 19.37
C GLN A 64 6.12 -4.22 20.07
N GLU A 65 7.37 -4.08 19.62
CA GLU A 65 8.37 -3.21 20.24
C GLU A 65 8.82 -2.10 19.27
N GLY A 66 9.19 -0.93 19.80
CA GLY A 66 9.89 0.11 19.03
C GLY A 66 9.10 0.81 17.91
N PHE A 67 7.77 0.90 18.00
CA PHE A 67 6.98 1.59 16.97
C PHE A 67 6.98 3.12 17.17
N GLU A 68 7.17 3.86 16.07
CA GLU A 68 6.95 5.29 16.04
C GLU A 68 5.44 5.59 16.04
N LYS A 69 5.04 6.66 16.74
CA LYS A 69 3.64 7.10 16.73
C LYS A 69 3.29 7.69 15.38
N TYR A 70 2.07 7.42 14.93
CA TYR A 70 1.52 7.94 13.68
C TYR A 70 0.05 8.27 13.85
N ASP A 71 -0.43 9.22 13.06
CA ASP A 71 -1.84 9.62 13.03
C ASP A 71 -2.59 8.94 11.88
N ILE A 72 -1.88 8.63 10.78
CA ILE A 72 -2.41 7.91 9.62
C ILE A 72 -1.44 6.80 9.21
N ALA A 73 -1.96 5.58 9.07
CA ALA A 73 -1.23 4.42 8.59
C ALA A 73 -1.69 4.01 7.19
N ILE A 74 -0.76 3.91 6.25
CA ILE A 74 -0.99 3.24 4.96
C ILE A 74 -0.73 1.74 5.14
N LEU A 75 -1.70 0.89 4.83
CA LEU A 75 -1.59 -0.57 4.97
C LEU A 75 -1.94 -1.24 3.65
N GLY A 76 -1.08 -2.08 3.10
CA GLY A 76 -1.46 -2.93 1.98
C GLY A 76 -2.19 -4.19 2.42
N ALA A 77 -3.22 -4.59 1.67
CA ALA A 77 -3.98 -5.81 1.87
C ALA A 77 -3.96 -6.68 0.60
N PRO A 78 -2.85 -7.35 0.27
CA PRO A 78 -2.66 -8.08 -0.98
C PRO A 78 -3.49 -9.38 -1.05
N PHE A 79 -4.80 -9.25 -1.22
CA PHE A 79 -5.78 -10.34 -1.21
C PHE A 79 -6.68 -10.26 -2.44
N ASP A 80 -6.83 -11.34 -3.21
CA ASP A 80 -7.78 -11.37 -4.34
C ASP A 80 -8.41 -12.75 -4.56
N THR A 81 -8.40 -13.59 -3.53
CA THR A 81 -8.96 -14.93 -3.60
C THR A 81 -10.48 -14.93 -3.36
N GLY A 82 -11.08 -13.75 -3.19
CA GLY A 82 -12.53 -13.51 -3.19
C GLY A 82 -13.08 -13.02 -4.54
N VAL A 83 -12.26 -12.93 -5.59
CA VAL A 83 -12.73 -12.51 -6.92
C VAL A 83 -13.51 -13.62 -7.62
N THR A 84 -14.53 -13.23 -8.39
CA THR A 84 -15.38 -14.16 -9.16
C THR A 84 -15.01 -14.26 -10.65
N ALA A 85 -14.12 -13.40 -11.14
CA ALA A 85 -13.71 -13.35 -12.55
C ALA A 85 -12.17 -13.33 -12.69
N ARG A 86 -11.58 -12.15 -12.92
CA ARG A 86 -10.14 -12.03 -13.22
C ARG A 86 -9.36 -11.71 -11.94
N PRO A 87 -8.43 -12.57 -11.49
CA PRO A 87 -7.53 -12.26 -10.39
C PRO A 87 -6.43 -11.30 -10.83
N GLY A 88 -5.70 -10.75 -9.85
CA GLY A 88 -4.59 -9.82 -10.06
C GLY A 88 -4.55 -8.69 -9.03
N ALA A 89 -5.65 -8.44 -8.32
CA ALA A 89 -5.74 -7.36 -7.33
C ALA A 89 -4.76 -7.57 -6.16
N ARG A 90 -4.28 -8.80 -5.88
CA ARG A 90 -3.23 -9.03 -4.86
C ARG A 90 -1.93 -8.27 -5.12
N PHE A 91 -1.67 -7.88 -6.38
CA PHE A 91 -0.51 -7.04 -6.75
C PHE A 91 -0.80 -5.54 -6.68
N GLY A 92 -2.04 -5.16 -6.40
CA GLY A 92 -2.53 -3.79 -6.28
C GLY A 92 -1.72 -2.92 -5.33
N PRO A 93 -1.41 -3.35 -4.09
CA PRO A 93 -0.66 -2.51 -3.14
C PRO A 93 0.69 -2.06 -3.71
N ASN A 94 1.44 -2.98 -4.32
CA ASN A 94 2.72 -2.68 -4.97
C ASN A 94 2.55 -1.79 -6.20
N GLY A 95 1.51 -2.03 -7.01
CA GLY A 95 1.19 -1.18 -8.16
C GLY A 95 0.88 0.26 -7.74
N ILE A 96 0.12 0.45 -6.66
CA ILE A 96 -0.21 1.77 -6.12
C ILE A 96 1.04 2.47 -5.59
N ARG A 97 1.88 1.78 -4.80
CA ARG A 97 3.15 2.36 -4.32
C ARG A 97 4.05 2.77 -5.49
N ALA A 98 4.21 1.91 -6.50
CA ALA A 98 4.97 2.23 -7.70
C ALA A 98 4.39 3.42 -8.48
N GLY A 99 3.07 3.49 -8.64
CA GLY A 99 2.37 4.61 -9.28
C GLY A 99 2.47 5.92 -8.50
N SER A 100 2.61 5.84 -7.17
CA SER A 100 2.74 6.99 -6.28
C SER A 100 4.14 7.61 -6.24
N ARG A 101 5.15 7.01 -6.90
CA ARG A 101 6.57 7.45 -6.84
C ARG A 101 6.81 8.92 -7.19
N ARG A 102 5.94 9.52 -8.01
CA ARG A 102 6.04 10.95 -8.37
C ARG A 102 5.56 11.89 -7.26
N ILE A 103 4.83 11.38 -6.27
CA ILE A 103 4.36 12.11 -5.10
C ILE A 103 5.46 12.07 -4.04
N HIS A 104 5.79 13.22 -3.47
CA HIS A 104 6.76 13.33 -2.38
C HIS A 104 6.25 14.37 -1.36
N PRO A 105 6.45 14.18 -0.05
CA PRO A 105 5.98 15.11 0.98
C PRO A 105 6.46 16.56 0.75
N ASP A 106 7.68 16.76 0.26
CA ASP A 106 8.20 18.10 -0.08
C ASP A 106 7.54 18.78 -1.30
N SER A 107 6.77 18.02 -2.09
CA SER A 107 6.12 18.51 -3.31
C SER A 107 4.60 18.31 -3.30
N ALA A 108 4.01 18.07 -2.12
CA ALA A 108 2.59 17.78 -1.93
C ALA A 108 1.76 19.01 -1.50
N TRP A 109 2.28 20.23 -1.65
CA TRP A 109 1.53 21.45 -1.38
C TRP A 109 0.50 21.72 -2.49
N SER A 110 -0.73 22.04 -2.10
CA SER A 110 -1.84 22.28 -3.02
C SER A 110 -2.26 23.76 -3.03
N ILE A 111 -2.31 24.35 -4.23
CA ILE A 111 -2.78 25.72 -4.45
C ILE A 111 -4.26 25.91 -4.08
N TYR A 112 -5.07 24.86 -4.16
CA TYR A 112 -6.53 24.97 -4.03
C TYR A 112 -6.98 25.14 -2.60
N ASN A 113 -6.26 24.53 -1.66
CA ASN A 113 -6.56 24.62 -0.23
C ASN A 113 -5.45 25.34 0.56
N GLY A 114 -4.30 25.63 -0.05
CA GLY A 114 -3.16 26.29 0.59
C GLY A 114 -2.38 25.38 1.54
N LYS A 115 -2.54 24.06 1.42
CA LYS A 115 -2.12 23.08 2.41
C LYS A 115 -1.18 22.02 1.85
N ASN A 116 -0.27 21.53 2.68
CA ASN A 116 0.50 20.32 2.37
C ASN A 116 -0.07 19.14 3.16
N VAL A 117 -0.92 18.35 2.51
CA VAL A 117 -1.67 17.27 3.15
C VAL A 117 -0.80 16.17 3.75
N LEU A 118 0.47 16.05 3.32
CA LEU A 118 1.41 15.04 3.83
C LEU A 118 2.30 15.56 4.97
N LYS A 119 2.25 16.85 5.31
CA LYS A 119 3.15 17.48 6.30
C LYS A 119 2.45 18.39 7.32
N GLU A 120 1.13 18.51 7.29
CA GLU A 120 0.40 19.39 8.21
C GLU A 120 0.23 18.80 9.61
N TRP A 121 -0.95 18.30 9.94
CA TRP A 121 -1.32 17.94 11.30
C TRP A 121 -1.04 16.47 11.62
N ALA A 122 -0.94 15.62 10.59
CA ALA A 122 -0.85 14.18 10.72
C ALA A 122 0.55 13.67 10.37
N THR A 123 1.13 12.87 11.25
CA THR A 123 2.23 11.96 10.92
C THR A 123 1.67 10.79 10.14
N ILE A 124 2.05 10.67 8.86
CA ILE A 124 1.62 9.61 7.95
C ILE A 124 2.78 8.66 7.68
N VAL A 125 2.56 7.35 7.86
CA VAL A 125 3.58 6.31 7.67
C VAL A 125 3.07 5.21 6.74
N ASP A 126 3.98 4.55 6.02
CA ASP A 126 3.67 3.31 5.31
C ASP A 126 4.01 2.11 6.20
N CYS A 127 2.99 1.34 6.55
CA CYS A 127 3.10 0.17 7.42
C CYS A 127 3.49 -1.11 6.67
N GLY A 128 3.74 -1.03 5.36
CA GLY A 128 3.94 -2.20 4.51
C GLY A 128 2.62 -2.94 4.30
N ASP A 129 2.69 -4.27 4.21
CA ASP A 129 1.56 -5.12 3.87
C ASP A 129 1.16 -6.02 5.03
N ALA A 130 -0.14 -6.30 5.16
CA ALA A 130 -0.62 -7.32 6.07
C ALA A 130 -0.09 -8.70 5.63
N PRO A 131 0.45 -9.53 6.56
CA PRO A 131 0.95 -10.86 6.23
C PRO A 131 -0.22 -11.83 6.07
N LEU A 132 -0.73 -11.95 4.85
CA LEU A 132 -1.88 -12.79 4.52
C LEU A 132 -1.43 -14.12 3.90
N THR A 133 -2.05 -15.22 4.30
CA THR A 133 -1.96 -16.48 3.55
C THR A 133 -2.71 -16.36 2.22
N VAL A 134 -2.23 -17.06 1.19
CA VAL A 134 -2.87 -17.13 -0.12
C VAL A 134 -3.69 -18.41 -0.31
N LEU A 135 -3.68 -19.29 0.69
CA LEU A 135 -4.24 -20.65 0.58
C LEU A 135 -5.64 -20.79 1.19
N ASP A 136 -6.00 -19.92 2.13
CA ASP A 136 -7.27 -19.99 2.84
C ASP A 136 -7.81 -18.58 3.13
N ASN A 137 -8.94 -18.21 2.50
CA ASN A 137 -9.56 -16.91 2.71
C ASN A 137 -10.00 -16.66 4.16
N THR A 138 -10.45 -17.67 4.89
CA THR A 138 -10.85 -17.49 6.30
C THR A 138 -9.66 -17.05 7.14
N VAL A 139 -8.53 -17.74 6.95
CA VAL A 139 -7.30 -17.42 7.68
C VAL A 139 -6.77 -16.07 7.23
N ALA A 140 -6.75 -15.80 5.92
CA ALA A 140 -6.30 -14.52 5.36
C ALA A 140 -7.12 -13.34 5.91
N LEU A 141 -8.45 -13.42 5.88
CA LEU A 141 -9.31 -12.35 6.40
C LEU A 141 -9.16 -12.18 7.93
N LYS A 142 -8.95 -13.26 8.68
CA LYS A 142 -8.63 -13.16 10.12
C LYS A 142 -7.27 -12.51 10.39
N GLN A 143 -6.27 -12.77 9.55
CA GLN A 143 -4.97 -12.10 9.62
C GLN A 143 -5.13 -10.61 9.30
N LEU A 144 -5.95 -10.26 8.31
CA LEU A 144 -6.24 -8.88 7.97
C LEU A 144 -7.00 -8.16 9.10
N ASP A 145 -8.01 -8.80 9.69
CA ASP A 145 -8.71 -8.31 10.90
C ASP A 145 -7.73 -8.01 12.04
N MET A 146 -6.75 -8.91 12.26
CA MET A 146 -5.72 -8.74 13.29
C MET A 146 -4.78 -7.58 12.97
N ALA A 147 -4.32 -7.45 11.73
CA ALA A 147 -3.46 -6.34 11.29
C ALA A 147 -4.16 -4.99 11.50
N HIS A 148 -5.41 -4.87 11.06
CA HIS A 148 -6.23 -3.68 11.28
C HIS A 148 -6.43 -3.38 12.78
N LYS A 149 -6.68 -4.39 13.61
CA LYS A 149 -6.83 -4.23 15.06
C LYS A 149 -5.54 -3.71 15.70
N ILE A 150 -4.40 -4.30 15.37
CA ILE A 150 -3.10 -3.90 15.93
C ILE A 150 -2.80 -2.43 15.58
N ILE A 151 -2.92 -2.08 14.30
CA ILE A 151 -2.61 -0.73 13.80
C ILE A 151 -3.57 0.31 14.39
N SER A 152 -4.88 0.02 14.39
CA SER A 152 -5.88 0.95 14.96
C SER A 152 -5.81 1.08 16.48
N SER A 153 -5.19 0.14 17.19
CA SER A 153 -5.06 0.21 18.66
C SER A 153 -3.90 1.09 19.14
N ARG A 154 -3.05 1.57 18.23
CA ARG A 154 -1.88 2.40 18.59
C ARG A 154 -2.32 3.80 19.01
N SER A 155 -1.48 4.44 19.81
CA SER A 155 -1.64 5.85 20.15
C SER A 155 -1.12 6.73 19.01
N THR A 156 -1.88 7.78 18.73
CA THR A 156 -1.54 8.83 17.77
C THR A 156 -0.44 9.76 18.28
N ASN A 157 0.13 10.54 17.37
CA ASN A 157 1.11 11.55 17.70
C ASN A 157 0.41 12.83 18.22
N THR A 158 -0.74 13.17 17.65
CA THR A 158 -1.60 14.26 18.14
C THR A 158 -2.52 13.84 19.29
N THR A 159 -2.86 14.80 20.17
CA THR A 159 -3.84 14.63 21.24
C THR A 159 -5.29 14.75 20.74
N ASP A 160 -5.51 15.38 19.59
CA ASP A 160 -6.86 15.70 19.09
C ASP A 160 -7.59 14.47 18.53
N TYR A 161 -6.85 13.45 18.11
CA TYR A 161 -7.37 12.25 17.46
C TYR A 161 -6.76 11.00 18.08
N ILE A 162 -7.32 10.47 19.17
CA ILE A 162 -6.70 9.38 19.96
C ILE A 162 -6.55 8.03 19.25
N VAL A 163 -7.23 7.81 18.12
CA VAL A 163 -7.16 6.58 17.31
C VAL A 163 -6.57 6.95 15.95
N PRO A 164 -5.56 6.23 15.42
CA PRO A 164 -5.03 6.49 14.09
C PRO A 164 -6.07 6.17 13.01
N ARG A 165 -5.97 6.85 11.88
CA ARG A 165 -6.75 6.53 10.67
C ARG A 165 -5.98 5.56 9.80
N LEU A 166 -6.69 4.69 9.09
CA LEU A 166 -6.07 3.72 8.19
C LEU A 166 -6.48 4.01 6.76
N VAL A 167 -5.51 3.99 5.85
CA VAL A 167 -5.73 3.99 4.40
C VAL A 167 -5.25 2.64 3.89
N THR A 168 -6.20 1.78 3.54
CA THR A 168 -5.87 0.44 3.03
C THR A 168 -5.67 0.48 1.52
N LEU A 169 -4.49 0.05 1.06
CA LEU A 169 -4.23 -0.23 -0.34
C LEU A 169 -4.73 -1.64 -0.61
N GLY A 170 -5.84 -1.74 -1.33
CA GLY A 170 -6.56 -2.99 -1.46
C GLY A 170 -5.84 -4.05 -2.29
N GLY A 171 -6.32 -5.27 -2.11
CA GLY A 171 -6.59 -6.17 -3.21
C GLY A 171 -8.07 -6.07 -3.58
N ASP A 172 -8.79 -7.17 -3.70
CA ASP A 172 -10.22 -7.15 -4.01
C ASP A 172 -11.08 -6.49 -2.90
N HIS A 173 -12.35 -6.24 -3.21
CA HIS A 173 -13.25 -5.48 -2.35
C HIS A 173 -13.52 -6.15 -0.99
N THR A 174 -13.30 -7.47 -0.87
CA THR A 174 -13.50 -8.24 0.37
C THR A 174 -12.67 -7.67 1.52
N THR A 175 -11.49 -7.10 1.22
CA THR A 175 -10.59 -6.49 2.20
C THR A 175 -11.24 -5.36 3.02
N THR A 176 -12.28 -4.72 2.49
CA THR A 176 -13.00 -3.63 3.15
C THR A 176 -13.79 -4.09 4.37
N LEU A 177 -14.23 -5.36 4.43
CA LEU A 177 -14.95 -5.90 5.58
C LEU A 177 -14.09 -5.83 6.86
N SER A 178 -12.80 -6.18 6.76
CA SER A 178 -11.85 -6.07 7.87
C SER A 178 -11.64 -4.62 8.32
N ALA A 179 -11.59 -3.69 7.37
CA ALA A 179 -11.48 -2.26 7.68
C ALA A 179 -12.73 -1.74 8.41
N LEU A 180 -13.93 -2.15 7.99
CA LEU A 180 -15.20 -1.79 8.65
C LEU A 180 -15.31 -2.37 10.05
N ARG A 181 -14.97 -3.66 10.24
CA ARG A 181 -14.94 -4.30 11.57
C ARG A 181 -14.02 -3.58 12.54
N SER A 182 -12.84 -3.16 12.08
CA SER A 182 -11.90 -2.37 12.87
C SER A 182 -12.45 -0.99 13.22
N THR A 183 -13.01 -0.28 12.23
CA THR A 183 -13.64 1.04 12.40
C THR A 183 -14.78 0.99 13.42
N PHE A 184 -15.61 -0.04 13.36
CA PHE A 184 -16.72 -0.23 14.28
C PHE A 184 -16.29 -0.30 15.74
N LYS A 185 -15.11 -0.86 16.05
CA LYS A 185 -14.61 -0.94 17.44
C LYS A 185 -14.33 0.42 18.08
N HIS A 186 -14.08 1.44 17.27
CA HIS A 186 -13.70 2.77 17.73
C HIS A 186 -14.83 3.80 17.58
N TRP A 187 -15.69 3.64 16.56
CA TRP A 187 -16.75 4.61 16.23
C TRP A 187 -18.17 4.05 16.14
N GLY A 188 -18.37 2.74 16.35
CA GLY A 188 -19.66 2.09 16.12
C GLY A 188 -20.05 2.06 14.64
N ALA A 189 -21.35 1.96 14.36
CA ALA A 189 -21.85 1.89 12.98
C ALA A 189 -21.57 3.19 12.21
N VAL A 190 -20.98 3.06 11.02
CA VAL A 190 -20.56 4.20 10.18
C VAL A 190 -21.38 4.34 8.91
N SER A 191 -21.41 5.55 8.35
CA SER A 191 -21.90 5.75 6.98
C SER A 191 -20.77 5.42 5.99
N VAL A 192 -21.11 4.78 4.88
CA VAL A 192 -20.17 4.42 3.81
C VAL A 192 -20.47 5.28 2.59
N ILE A 193 -19.44 5.94 2.05
CA ILE A 193 -19.48 6.56 0.74
C ILE A 193 -18.77 5.59 -0.22
N HIS A 194 -19.54 4.93 -1.08
CA HIS A 194 -19.08 3.85 -1.95
C HIS A 194 -19.02 4.33 -3.40
N PHE A 195 -17.81 4.32 -3.97
CA PHE A 195 -17.58 4.64 -5.39
C PHE A 195 -17.23 3.35 -6.11
N ASP A 196 -18.20 2.79 -6.84
CA ASP A 196 -18.00 1.54 -7.58
C ASP A 196 -19.02 1.47 -8.73
N SER A 197 -18.73 0.66 -9.76
CA SER A 197 -19.72 0.32 -10.77
C SER A 197 -20.69 -0.78 -10.31
N HIS A 198 -20.40 -1.45 -9.19
CA HIS A 198 -21.21 -2.51 -8.60
C HIS A 198 -21.66 -2.13 -7.18
N ILE A 199 -22.79 -2.69 -6.75
CA ILE A 199 -23.38 -2.38 -5.44
C ILE A 199 -22.81 -3.22 -4.29
N ASP A 200 -22.11 -4.32 -4.58
CA ASP A 200 -21.44 -5.26 -3.65
C ASP A 200 -22.23 -5.66 -2.38
N THR A 201 -23.55 -5.72 -2.53
CA THR A 201 -24.56 -5.97 -1.48
C THR A 201 -25.37 -7.25 -1.77
N TRP A 202 -24.86 -8.13 -2.63
CA TRP A 202 -25.55 -9.37 -2.93
C TRP A 202 -25.67 -10.25 -1.70
N ASP A 203 -26.85 -10.83 -1.52
CA ASP A 203 -27.07 -11.93 -0.58
C ASP A 203 -26.25 -13.15 -1.05
N PRO A 204 -25.34 -13.67 -0.21
CA PRO A 204 -24.55 -14.85 -0.52
C PRO A 204 -25.38 -16.07 -0.94
N GLU A 205 -26.55 -16.29 -0.36
CA GLU A 205 -27.42 -17.42 -0.72
C GLU A 205 -27.93 -17.31 -2.15
N VAL A 206 -28.29 -16.08 -2.57
CA VAL A 206 -28.81 -15.80 -3.92
C VAL A 206 -27.69 -15.83 -4.97
N LEU A 207 -26.50 -15.32 -4.63
CA LEU A 207 -25.36 -15.28 -5.54
C LEU A 207 -24.72 -16.66 -5.79
N GLY A 208 -25.13 -17.69 -5.03
CA GLY A 208 -24.53 -19.02 -5.06
C GLY A 208 -23.30 -19.17 -4.17
N GLY A 209 -23.00 -18.17 -3.33
CA GLY A 209 -21.98 -18.23 -2.28
C GLY A 209 -22.42 -19.01 -1.03
N GLY A 210 -23.73 -19.22 -0.84
CA GLY A 210 -24.32 -19.97 0.30
C GLY A 210 -23.95 -21.46 0.38
N VAL A 211 -23.10 -21.97 -0.53
CA VAL A 211 -22.58 -23.35 -0.50
C VAL A 211 -21.70 -23.60 0.73
N SER A 212 -20.98 -22.57 1.20
CA SER A 212 -20.23 -22.63 2.46
C SER A 212 -20.07 -21.22 3.03
N HIS A 213 -19.91 -21.11 4.35
CA HIS A 213 -19.61 -19.83 5.00
C HIS A 213 -18.37 -19.15 4.40
N TYR A 214 -17.41 -19.94 3.91
CA TYR A 214 -16.22 -19.45 3.22
C TYR A 214 -16.56 -18.76 1.89
N ALA A 215 -17.36 -19.43 1.05
CA ALA A 215 -17.74 -18.92 -0.26
C ALA A 215 -18.70 -17.72 -0.18
N GLY A 216 -19.39 -17.58 0.95
CA GLY A 216 -20.30 -16.47 1.19
C GLY A 216 -19.61 -15.11 1.35
N VAL A 217 -18.35 -15.08 1.79
CA VAL A 217 -17.58 -13.85 1.96
C VAL A 217 -16.68 -13.60 0.75
N ASN A 218 -17.07 -12.66 -0.10
CA ASN A 218 -16.34 -12.34 -1.33
C ASN A 218 -16.53 -10.87 -1.73
N HIS A 219 -15.89 -10.46 -2.83
CA HIS A 219 -15.85 -9.06 -3.25
C HIS A 219 -17.22 -8.46 -3.63
N GLY A 220 -18.22 -9.28 -3.94
CA GLY A 220 -19.58 -8.85 -4.29
C GLY A 220 -20.60 -8.94 -3.16
N THR A 221 -20.20 -9.44 -1.98
CA THR A 221 -21.11 -9.69 -0.83
C THR A 221 -20.69 -8.96 0.45
N PHE A 222 -19.51 -8.33 0.47
CA PHE A 222 -18.95 -7.80 1.72
C PHE A 222 -19.82 -6.70 2.37
N LEU A 223 -20.53 -5.87 1.61
CA LEU A 223 -21.43 -4.84 2.18
C LEU A 223 -22.74 -5.45 2.69
N HIS A 224 -23.20 -6.56 2.09
CA HIS A 224 -24.31 -7.33 2.63
C HIS A 224 -23.95 -7.84 4.03
N ILE A 225 -22.79 -8.49 4.15
CA ILE A 225 -22.30 -9.00 5.43
C ILE A 225 -22.04 -7.86 6.42
N ALA A 226 -21.50 -6.73 5.96
CA ALA A 226 -21.31 -5.56 6.82
C ALA A 226 -22.63 -5.00 7.36
N HIS A 227 -23.71 -5.07 6.58
CA HIS A 227 -25.05 -4.72 7.04
C HIS A 227 -25.57 -5.72 8.09
N GLU A 228 -25.46 -7.03 7.84
CA GLU A 228 -25.87 -8.07 8.78
C GLU A 228 -25.10 -8.01 10.11
N GLU A 229 -23.81 -7.68 10.06
CA GLU A 229 -22.97 -7.47 11.24
C GLU A 229 -23.23 -6.12 11.96
N GLY A 230 -24.09 -5.25 11.40
CA GLY A 230 -24.41 -3.94 11.96
C GLY A 230 -23.25 -2.93 11.90
N LEU A 231 -22.28 -3.13 11.00
CA LEU A 231 -21.09 -2.28 10.89
C LEU A 231 -21.39 -0.94 10.22
N ILE A 232 -22.44 -0.90 9.41
CA ILE A 232 -22.85 0.27 8.62
C ILE A 232 -24.24 0.75 9.01
N LYS A 233 -24.47 2.06 8.91
CA LYS A 233 -25.79 2.65 9.17
C LYS A 233 -26.80 2.26 8.09
N ASN A 234 -28.06 2.13 8.48
CA ASN A 234 -29.19 1.89 7.57
C ASN A 234 -29.81 3.18 6.99
N THR A 235 -29.10 4.31 7.10
CA THR A 235 -29.53 5.63 6.63
C THR A 235 -28.44 6.26 5.78
N SER A 236 -28.84 7.01 4.74
CA SER A 236 -27.94 7.88 3.98
C SER A 236 -27.53 9.12 4.79
N ILE A 237 -26.40 9.71 4.42
CA ILE A 237 -25.91 11.00 4.95
C ILE A 237 -26.57 12.18 4.27
#